data_AF-A0A1Y1MMI4-F1
#
_entry.id   AF-A0A1Y1MMI4-F1
#
_cell.length_a   1.000
_cell.length_b   1.000
_cell.length_c   1.000
_cell.angle_alpha   90.00
_cell.angle_beta   90.00
_cell.angle_gamma   90.00
#
_symmetry.space_group_name_H-M   'P 1'
#
loop_
_entity.id
_entity.type
_entity.pdbx_description
1 polymer ?
#
loop_
_entity_poly.entity_id
_entity_poly.type
_entity_poly.pdbx_seq_one_letter_code
_entity_poly.pdbx_strand_id
1 'polypeptide(L)'
;IPCYAVHATLETSEKVDSSLAIRSESSLQRVTRKVYVASSEAAMYSRRVVFTPTIPISATPEFVTTGVNLEWKIRVEFVVPYQGSDTTQLGELHVPHPLLEQISQDEKGGLVLVAIENLACESFDISVPLRVY
;
A
#
# COMPACT_ATOMS: atom_id res chain seq x y z
N ILE A 1 -12.19 4.60 -9.66
CA ILE A 1 -11.75 3.54 -8.73
C ILE A 1 -10.71 4.17 -7.82
N PRO A 2 -10.90 4.14 -6.50
CA PRO A 2 -10.04 4.89 -5.57
C PRO A 2 -8.69 4.20 -5.30
N CYS A 3 -8.56 2.90 -5.58
CA CYS A 3 -7.35 2.13 -5.30
C CYS A 3 -7.16 1.01 -6.34
N TYR A 4 -5.95 0.88 -6.87
CA TYR A 4 -5.59 -0.12 -7.86
C TYR A 4 -5.12 -1.42 -7.23
N ALA A 5 -4.28 -1.32 -6.19
CA ALA A 5 -3.73 -2.48 -5.49
C ALA A 5 -3.48 -2.15 -4.01
N VAL A 6 -3.52 -3.19 -3.19
CA VAL A 6 -3.21 -3.12 -1.76
C VAL A 6 -2.16 -4.17 -1.43
N HIS A 7 -1.11 -3.75 -0.71
CA HIS A 7 -0.12 -4.64 -0.14
C HIS A 7 -0.19 -4.58 1.37
N ALA A 8 -0.36 -5.72 2.04
CA ALA A 8 -0.48 -5.79 3.49
C ALA A 8 0.56 -6.75 4.08
N THR A 9 1.17 -6.36 5.19
CA THR A 9 2.18 -7.16 5.88
C THR A 9 1.96 -7.16 7.38
N LEU A 10 2.18 -8.32 8.01
CA LEU A 10 2.32 -8.45 9.46
C LEU A 10 3.80 -8.51 9.77
N GLU A 11 4.31 -7.56 10.54
CA GLU A 11 5.74 -7.41 10.77
C GLU A 11 6.07 -6.98 12.20
N THR A 12 7.31 -7.24 12.61
CA THR A 12 7.93 -6.66 13.79
C THR A 12 9.10 -5.78 13.41
N SER A 13 9.41 -4.78 14.24
CA SER A 13 10.65 -4.02 14.18
C SER A 13 11.13 -3.68 15.59
N GLU A 14 12.44 -3.61 15.78
CA GLU A 14 12.99 -3.14 17.06
C GLU A 14 13.01 -1.61 17.08
N LYS A 15 12.61 -1.05 18.22
CA LYS A 15 12.75 0.36 18.53
C LYS A 15 13.77 0.51 19.65
N VAL A 16 14.84 1.24 19.35
CA VAL A 16 15.97 1.46 20.27
C VAL A 16 15.96 2.89 20.73
N ASP A 17 16.22 3.11 22.02
CA ASP A 17 16.36 4.44 22.59
C ASP A 17 17.50 5.22 21.90
N SER A 18 17.29 6.52 21.67
CA SER A 18 18.22 7.36 20.91
C SER A 18 19.58 7.51 21.58
N SER A 19 19.67 7.38 22.91
CA SER A 19 20.95 7.41 23.64
C SER A 19 21.80 6.15 23.41
N LEU A 20 21.16 5.06 22.97
CA LEU A 20 21.80 3.77 22.71
C LEU A 20 21.93 3.46 21.20
N ALA A 21 21.18 4.18 20.36
CA ALA A 21 21.11 3.92 18.93
C ALA A 21 22.39 4.34 18.19
N ILE A 22 23.02 3.38 17.50
CA ILE A 22 24.20 3.61 16.66
C ILE A 22 23.79 4.00 15.22
N ARG A 23 22.51 3.83 14.88
CA ARG A 23 21.94 4.04 13.54
C ARG A 23 20.69 4.91 13.64
N SER A 24 20.31 5.57 12.54
CA SER A 24 19.03 6.26 12.47
C SER A 24 17.87 5.28 12.66
N GLU A 25 16.73 5.79 13.16
CA GLU A 25 15.51 5.00 13.35
C GLU A 25 15.08 4.30 12.04
N SER A 26 15.15 5.01 10.91
CA SER A 26 14.85 4.44 9.59
C SER A 26 15.80 3.30 9.18
N SER A 27 17.07 3.35 9.58
CA SER A 27 18.04 2.29 9.33
C SER A 27 17.82 1.11 10.27
N LEU A 28 17.55 1.35 11.55
CA LEU A 28 17.20 0.32 12.52
C LEU A 28 15.94 -0.43 12.12
N GLN A 29 14.87 0.29 11.76
CA GLN A 29 13.64 -0.30 11.28
C GLN A 29 13.92 -1.19 10.07
N ARG A 30 14.68 -0.73 9.07
CA ARG A 30 14.98 -1.54 7.87
C ARG A 30 15.74 -2.82 8.20
N VAL A 31 16.68 -2.77 9.14
CA VAL A 31 17.57 -3.90 9.47
C VAL A 31 16.90 -4.90 10.42
N THR A 32 16.10 -4.41 11.36
CA THR A 32 15.44 -5.25 12.39
C THR A 32 14.04 -5.69 11.99
N ARG A 33 13.50 -5.14 10.88
CA ARG A 33 12.19 -5.52 10.35
C ARG A 33 12.16 -6.99 9.98
N LYS A 34 11.19 -7.70 10.55
CA LYS A 34 10.88 -9.09 10.20
C LYS A 34 9.42 -9.17 9.75
N VAL A 35 9.19 -9.64 8.53
CA VAL A 35 7.86 -9.87 7.98
C VAL A 35 7.47 -11.32 8.23
N TYR A 36 6.32 -11.53 8.84
CA TYR A 36 5.77 -12.86 9.11
C TYR A 36 4.80 -13.29 8.01
N VAL A 37 3.95 -12.36 7.57
CA VAL A 37 2.94 -12.59 6.54
C VAL A 37 2.94 -11.39 5.60
N ALA A 38 2.79 -11.66 4.30
CA ALA A 38 2.60 -10.65 3.27
C ALA A 38 1.47 -11.09 2.34
N SER A 39 0.61 -10.14 1.94
CA SER A 39 -0.40 -10.32 0.90
C SER A 39 -0.36 -9.14 -0.06
N SER A 40 -0.62 -9.39 -1.34
CA SER A 40 -0.74 -8.36 -2.38
C SER A 40 -1.95 -8.69 -3.24
N GLU A 41 -2.89 -7.76 -3.34
CA GLU A 41 -4.14 -7.95 -4.06
C GLU A 41 -4.45 -6.77 -4.98
N ALA A 42 -4.94 -7.07 -6.18
CA ALA A 42 -5.53 -6.06 -7.04
C ALA A 42 -6.89 -5.64 -6.47
N ALA A 43 -7.01 -4.35 -6.14
CA ALA A 43 -8.20 -3.78 -5.52
C ALA A 43 -9.18 -3.16 -6.55
N MET A 44 -8.82 -3.14 -7.83
CA MET A 44 -9.65 -2.58 -8.89
C MET A 44 -11.05 -3.23 -8.90
N TYR A 45 -12.09 -2.40 -8.87
CA TYR A 45 -13.51 -2.80 -8.82
C TYR A 45 -13.93 -3.64 -7.61
N SER A 46 -13.02 -3.94 -6.68
CA SER A 46 -13.38 -4.60 -5.43
C SER A 46 -14.05 -3.62 -4.47
N ARG A 47 -15.10 -4.08 -3.79
CA ARG A 47 -15.73 -3.34 -2.68
C ARG A 47 -15.02 -3.58 -1.35
N ARG A 48 -14.28 -4.69 -1.23
CA ARG A 48 -13.64 -5.13 0.02
C ARG A 48 -12.46 -6.04 -0.29
N VAL A 49 -11.32 -5.75 0.31
CA VAL A 49 -10.14 -6.61 0.39
C VAL A 49 -10.01 -7.10 1.83
N VAL A 50 -9.61 -8.37 2.03
CA VAL A 50 -9.51 -8.98 3.36
C VAL A 50 -8.10 -9.50 3.58
N PHE A 51 -7.44 -8.98 4.61
CA PHE A 51 -6.16 -9.47 5.06
C PHE A 51 -6.33 -10.20 6.40
N THR A 52 -6.05 -11.49 6.43
CA THR A 52 -6.14 -12.35 7.62
C THR A 52 -4.78 -12.95 7.97
N PRO A 53 -3.87 -12.15 8.58
CA PRO A 53 -2.58 -12.65 9.01
C PRO A 53 -2.71 -13.50 10.27
N THR A 54 -1.92 -14.57 10.35
CA THR A 54 -1.78 -15.38 11.57
C THR A 54 -0.45 -15.04 12.23
N ILE A 55 -0.47 -14.73 13.51
CA ILE A 55 0.75 -14.58 14.32
C ILE A 55 1.30 -15.98 14.60
N PRO A 56 2.54 -16.31 14.17
CA PRO A 56 3.11 -17.61 14.45
C PRO A 56 3.35 -17.82 15.94
N ILE A 57 3.09 -19.03 16.45
CA ILE A 57 3.35 -19.38 17.87
C ILE A 57 4.83 -19.33 18.26
N SER A 58 5.72 -19.38 17.26
CA SER A 58 7.17 -19.26 17.45
C SER A 58 7.66 -17.81 17.38
N ALA A 59 6.76 -16.85 17.12
CA ALA A 59 7.14 -15.46 17.06
C ALA A 59 7.29 -14.89 18.46
N THR A 60 8.26 -13.99 18.62
CA THR A 60 8.50 -13.32 19.90
C THR A 60 7.33 -12.39 20.22
N PRO A 61 6.66 -12.52 21.37
CA PRO A 61 5.65 -11.56 21.82
C PRO A 61 6.23 -10.15 21.89
N GLU A 62 5.37 -9.15 22.05
CA GLU A 62 5.85 -7.81 22.34
C GLU A 62 6.66 -7.80 23.65
N PHE A 63 7.78 -7.09 23.65
CA PHE A 63 8.52 -6.78 24.86
C PHE A 63 8.91 -5.31 24.92
N VAL A 64 8.99 -4.78 26.14
CA VAL A 64 9.40 -3.41 26.42
C VAL A 64 10.50 -3.45 27.48
N THR A 65 11.64 -2.85 27.17
CA THR A 65 12.73 -2.64 28.13
C THR A 65 13.05 -1.15 28.22
N THR A 66 14.03 -0.78 29.07
CA THR A 66 14.48 0.61 29.18
C THR A 66 15.21 1.12 27.94
N GLY A 67 15.73 0.24 27.08
CA GLY A 67 16.56 0.62 25.94
C GLY A 67 16.11 0.08 24.58
N VAL A 68 15.38 -1.03 24.56
CA VAL A 68 14.92 -1.71 23.34
C VAL A 68 13.52 -2.26 23.52
N ASN A 69 12.67 -2.07 22.50
CA ASN A 69 11.33 -2.61 22.44
C ASN A 69 11.15 -3.39 21.12
N LEU A 70 10.34 -4.44 21.13
CA LEU A 70 9.91 -5.12 19.92
C LEU A 70 8.47 -4.76 19.60
N GLU A 71 8.29 -3.93 18.57
CA GLU A 71 6.96 -3.46 18.15
C GLU A 71 6.39 -4.37 17.07
N TRP A 72 5.12 -4.73 17.22
CA TRP A 72 4.32 -5.44 16.22
C TRP A 72 3.45 -4.44 15.45
N LYS A 73 3.33 -4.61 14.13
CA LYS A 73 2.44 -3.80 13.29
C LYS A 73 1.92 -4.55 12.08
N ILE A 74 0.73 -4.14 11.64
CA ILE A 74 0.25 -4.39 10.28
C ILE A 74 0.57 -3.16 9.43
N ARG A 75 1.37 -3.32 8.38
CA ARG A 75 1.62 -2.26 7.41
C ARG A 75 0.80 -2.51 6.16
N VAL A 76 0.00 -1.51 5.75
CA VAL A 76 -0.85 -1.56 4.56
C VAL A 76 -0.40 -0.44 3.62
N GLU A 77 0.07 -0.80 2.43
CA GLU A 77 0.41 0.09 1.34
C GLU A 77 -0.71 0.09 0.30
N PHE A 78 -1.10 1.27 -0.15
CA PHE A 78 -2.12 1.49 -1.17
C PHE A 78 -1.47 2.06 -2.42
N VAL A 79 -1.81 1.49 -3.57
CA VAL A 79 -1.54 2.08 -4.88
C VAL A 79 -2.81 2.74 -5.36
N VAL A 80 -2.76 4.05 -5.60
CA VAL A 80 -3.93 4.88 -5.94
C VAL A 80 -3.68 5.68 -7.22
N PRO A 81 -4.73 6.17 -7.91
CA PRO A 81 -4.55 7.04 -9.07
C PRO A 81 -3.78 8.30 -8.69
N TYR A 82 -2.77 8.65 -9.48
CA TYR A 82 -1.98 9.88 -9.26
C TYR A 82 -2.88 11.11 -9.36
N GLN A 83 -2.99 11.88 -8.28
CA GLN A 83 -3.70 13.17 -8.28
C GLN A 83 -2.69 14.28 -8.61
N GLY A 84 -2.38 14.48 -9.89
CA GLY A 84 -1.50 15.58 -10.29
C GLY A 84 -2.00 16.93 -9.78
N SER A 85 -1.09 17.84 -9.38
CA SER A 85 -1.46 19.20 -8.99
C SER A 85 -2.11 19.91 -10.17
N ASP A 86 -3.44 20.12 -10.12
CA ASP A 86 -4.20 20.82 -11.15
C ASP A 86 -3.59 22.20 -11.42
N THR A 87 -2.89 22.33 -12.55
CA THR A 87 -2.70 23.62 -13.21
C THR A 87 -2.64 23.35 -14.70
N THR A 88 -3.64 23.90 -15.42
CA THR A 88 -3.73 24.03 -16.90
C THR A 88 -4.02 22.70 -17.64
N GLN A 89 -5.01 22.53 -18.53
CA GLN A 89 -6.07 23.35 -19.11
C GLN A 89 -6.81 22.45 -20.15
N LEU A 90 -8.10 22.71 -20.36
CA LEU A 90 -8.83 22.57 -21.65
C LEU A 90 -9.13 21.17 -22.23
N GLY A 91 -10.36 20.71 -21.98
CA GLY A 91 -11.24 20.27 -23.09
C GLY A 91 -11.16 18.82 -23.56
N GLU A 92 -10.51 17.91 -22.84
CA GLU A 92 -10.61 16.49 -23.18
C GLU A 92 -11.95 15.92 -22.70
N LEU A 93 -12.74 15.45 -23.67
CA LEU A 93 -13.99 14.73 -23.49
C LEU A 93 -13.87 13.76 -22.31
N HIS A 94 -14.74 13.94 -21.33
CA HIS A 94 -14.88 13.07 -20.17
C HIS A 94 -14.96 11.61 -20.63
N VAL A 95 -13.83 10.90 -20.60
CA VAL A 95 -13.80 9.48 -20.96
C VAL A 95 -14.66 8.77 -19.91
N PRO A 96 -15.76 8.09 -20.29
CA PRO A 96 -16.75 7.58 -19.33
C PRO A 96 -16.19 6.49 -18.40
N HIS A 97 -14.99 5.98 -18.69
CA HIS A 97 -14.34 4.92 -17.94
C HIS A 97 -12.87 5.26 -17.68
N PRO A 98 -12.46 5.48 -16.41
CA PRO A 98 -11.11 5.97 -16.07
C PRO A 98 -9.97 4.97 -16.36
N LEU A 99 -10.29 3.76 -16.83
CA LEU A 99 -9.34 2.70 -17.15
C LEU A 99 -9.38 2.28 -18.63
N LEU A 100 -10.24 2.91 -19.43
CA LEU A 100 -10.38 2.59 -20.84
C LEU A 100 -10.09 3.83 -21.68
N GLU A 101 -9.41 3.65 -22.80
CA GLU A 101 -9.21 4.69 -23.81
C GLU A 101 -9.97 4.32 -25.09
N GLN A 102 -10.48 5.33 -25.79
CA GLN A 102 -11.12 5.11 -27.08
C GLN A 102 -10.06 5.05 -28.17
N ILE A 103 -10.06 3.97 -28.94
CA ILE A 103 -9.11 3.79 -30.06
C ILE A 103 -9.76 3.98 -31.43
N SER A 104 -11.09 3.82 -31.54
CA SER A 104 -11.82 4.07 -32.78
C SER A 104 -13.33 4.22 -32.56
N GLN A 105 -14.05 4.56 -33.62
CA GLN A 105 -15.51 4.59 -33.66
C GLN A 105 -15.97 3.73 -34.85
N ASP A 106 -16.97 2.87 -34.65
CA ASP A 106 -17.51 2.02 -35.70
C ASP A 106 -18.42 2.82 -36.66
N GLU A 107 -18.72 2.22 -37.84
CA GLU A 107 -19.57 2.85 -38.87
C GLU A 107 -21.03 3.07 -38.42
N LYS A 108 -21.45 2.46 -37.31
CA LYS A 108 -22.78 2.60 -36.69
C LYS A 108 -22.76 3.60 -35.53
N GLY A 109 -21.63 4.26 -35.28
CA GLY A 109 -21.43 5.26 -34.23
C GLY A 109 -21.04 4.69 -32.85
N GLY A 110 -20.82 3.38 -32.73
CA GLY A 110 -20.35 2.72 -31.51
C GLY A 110 -18.88 3.02 -31.19
N LEU A 111 -18.55 3.16 -29.91
CA LEU A 111 -17.19 3.43 -29.45
C LEU A 111 -16.41 2.12 -29.29
N VAL A 112 -15.18 2.08 -29.80
CA VAL A 112 -14.24 0.98 -29.55
C VAL A 112 -13.26 1.42 -28.47
N LEU A 113 -13.32 0.74 -27.32
CA LEU A 113 -12.52 1.04 -26.14
C LEU A 113 -11.52 -0.08 -25.86
N VAL A 114 -10.32 0.27 -25.40
CA VAL A 114 -9.27 -0.65 -24.97
C VAL A 114 -8.79 -0.29 -23.56
N ALA A 115 -8.30 -1.28 -22.82
CA ALA A 115 -7.73 -1.07 -21.50
C ALA A 115 -6.42 -0.28 -21.60
N ILE A 116 -6.27 0.72 -20.73
CA ILE A 116 -5.04 1.52 -20.65
C ILE A 116 -3.88 0.64 -20.18
N GLU A 117 -2.78 0.62 -20.94
CA GLU A 117 -1.60 -0.19 -20.62
C GLU A 117 -0.79 0.37 -19.43
N ASN A 118 -0.71 1.71 -19.32
CA ASN A 118 0.09 2.40 -18.31
C ASN A 118 -0.78 3.38 -17.51
N LEU A 119 -0.91 3.14 -16.21
CA LEU A 119 -1.69 3.98 -15.31
C LEU A 119 -0.75 4.83 -14.44
N ALA A 120 -0.93 6.15 -14.48
CA ALA A 120 -0.31 7.05 -13.52
C ALA A 120 -0.83 6.72 -12.11
N CYS A 121 0.09 6.40 -11.20
CA CYS A 121 -0.24 6.04 -9.83
C CYS A 121 0.78 6.60 -8.85
N GLU A 122 0.32 6.74 -7.60
CA GLU A 122 1.17 7.01 -6.44
C GLU A 122 0.90 5.95 -5.38
N SER A 123 1.84 5.77 -4.45
CA SER A 123 1.66 4.89 -3.31
C SER A 123 1.92 5.60 -1.98
N PHE A 124 1.17 5.17 -0.98
CA PHE A 124 1.36 5.56 0.41
C PHE A 124 1.08 4.37 1.32
N ASP A 125 1.63 4.38 2.52
CA ASP A 125 1.40 3.32 3.49
C ASP A 125 0.93 3.84 4.85
N ILE A 126 0.19 2.98 5.55
CA ILE A 126 -0.24 3.16 6.93
C ILE A 126 0.28 1.99 7.76
N SER A 127 0.60 2.27 9.02
CA SER A 127 1.00 1.26 10.00
C SER A 127 0.02 1.23 11.15
N VAL A 128 -0.58 0.07 11.39
CA VAL A 128 -1.49 -0.19 12.51
C VAL A 128 -0.72 -0.97 13.59
N PRO A 129 -0.42 -0.36 14.75
CA PRO A 129 0.31 -1.04 15.81
C PRO A 129 -0.54 -2.16 16.44
N LEU A 130 0.11 -3.26 16.82
CA LEU A 130 -0.52 -4.41 17.46
C LEU A 130 0.12 -4.70 18.82
N ARG A 131 -0.69 -5.25 19.72
CA ARG A 131 -0.24 -5.82 21.00
C ARG A 131 -0.29 -7.34 20.88
N VAL A 132 0.81 -8.03 21.16
CA VAL A 132 0.93 -9.49 21.06
C VAL A 132 1.46 -10.02 22.39
N TYR A 133 0.67 -10.88 23.04
CA TYR A 133 0.92 -11.45 24.37
C TYR A 133 1.26 -12.93 24.28
#